data_AF-A0A543G127-F1
#
_entry.id   AF-A0A543G127-F1
#
_cell.length_a   1.000
_cell.length_b   1.000
_cell.length_c   1.000
_cell.angle_alpha   90.00
_cell.angle_beta   90.00
_cell.angle_gamma   90.00
#
_symmetry.space_group_name_H-M   'P 1'
#
loop_
_entity.id
_entity.type
_entity.pdbx_description
1 polymer ?
#
loop_
_entity_poly.entity_id
_entity_poly.type
_entity_poly.pdbx_seq_one_letter_code
_entity_poly.pdbx_strand_id
1 'polypeptide(L)'
;MIQLIKIPEIENVFGNLAVIEKDTIPFEIKRVYFMYDIPSIAKRGGHAHKNLKQILIAISGSFDVVLKNGVKTEKVTLNKPNVGLLIENFIWSDLENFSSGAVCLVIASDTYLETDYIRNYNEFLECLK
;
A
#
# COMPACT_ATOMS: atom_id res chain seq x y z
N MET A 1 1.22 -13.49 -2.10
CA MET A 1 1.22 -12.13 -2.68
C MET A 1 1.38 -11.10 -1.58
N ILE A 2 0.68 -11.30 -0.45
CA ILE A 2 0.91 -10.51 0.76
C ILE A 2 2.35 -10.66 1.24
N GLN A 3 3.06 -9.53 1.33
CA GLN A 3 4.39 -9.43 1.91
C GLN A 3 4.36 -8.29 2.93
N LEU A 4 4.42 -8.64 4.22
CA LEU A 4 4.43 -7.67 5.31
C LEU A 4 5.85 -7.38 5.73
N ILE A 5 6.17 -6.10 5.85
CA ILE A 5 7.45 -5.60 6.32
C ILE A 5 7.24 -4.98 7.70
N LYS A 6 7.97 -5.49 8.69
CA LYS A 6 8.04 -4.87 10.00
C LYS A 6 8.93 -3.63 9.88
N ILE A 7 8.38 -2.47 10.19
CA ILE A 7 9.13 -1.22 10.24
C ILE A 7 9.87 -1.16 11.57
N PRO A 8 11.18 -0.88 11.59
CA PRO A 8 11.93 -0.66 12.81
C PRO A 8 11.29 0.45 13.63
N GLU A 9 11.10 0.20 14.91
CA GLU A 9 10.55 1.18 15.84
C GLU A 9 11.35 1.18 17.15
N ILE A 10 11.39 2.35 17.77
CA ILE A 10 11.89 2.56 19.11
C ILE A 10 10.69 2.88 19.98
N GLU A 11 10.36 1.97 20.90
CA GLU A 11 9.29 2.17 21.87
C GLU A 11 9.83 2.79 23.15
N ASN A 12 9.15 3.80 23.69
CA ASN A 12 9.47 4.36 24.99
C ASN A 12 8.23 4.93 25.69
N VAL A 13 8.38 5.32 26.96
CA VAL A 13 7.29 5.84 27.80
C VAL A 13 6.67 7.15 27.30
N PHE A 14 7.34 7.86 26.39
CA PHE A 14 6.87 9.10 25.78
C PHE A 14 6.29 8.88 24.37
N GLY A 15 6.33 7.66 23.85
CA GLY A 15 5.77 7.28 22.55
C GLY A 15 6.69 6.38 21.73
N ASN A 16 6.24 6.09 20.51
CA ASN A 16 6.93 5.22 19.57
C ASN A 16 7.44 6.02 18.38
N LEU A 17 8.68 5.75 17.96
CA LEU A 17 9.31 6.34 16.78
C LEU A 17 9.58 5.23 15.77
N ALA A 18 8.90 5.26 14.62
CA ALA A 18 9.17 4.38 13.49
C ALA A 18 10.05 5.11 12.46
N VAL A 19 11.06 4.42 11.93
CA VAL A 19 11.99 4.99 10.94
C VAL A 19 12.06 4.10 9.70
N ILE A 20 11.99 4.74 8.53
CA ILE A 20 12.16 4.08 7.23
C ILE A 20 13.25 4.82 6.47
N GLU A 21 14.39 4.17 6.32
CA GLU A 21 15.54 4.69 5.59
C GLU A 21 16.35 3.55 4.96
N LYS A 22 17.17 3.86 3.95
CA LYS A 22 18.10 2.90 3.31
C LYS A 22 17.39 1.59 2.95
N ASP A 23 17.88 0.47 3.48
CA ASP A 23 17.43 -0.88 3.19
C ASP A 23 16.25 -1.35 4.06
N THR A 24 15.58 -0.44 4.77
CA THR A 24 14.37 -0.78 5.56
C THR A 24 13.27 -1.38 4.68
N ILE A 25 13.22 -0.96 3.41
CA ILE A 25 12.29 -1.45 2.40
C ILE A 25 13.06 -1.84 1.13
N PRO A 26 12.55 -2.75 0.28
CA PRO A 26 13.32 -3.35 -0.80
C PRO A 26 13.40 -2.49 -2.08
N PHE A 27 13.38 -1.16 -1.94
CA PHE A 27 13.53 -0.20 -3.03
C PHE A 27 13.93 1.20 -2.53
N GLU A 28 14.50 2.02 -3.41
CA GLU A 28 14.81 3.42 -3.14
C GLU A 28 13.53 4.27 -3.02
N ILE A 29 13.45 5.10 -1.97
CA ILE A 29 12.30 5.97 -1.73
C ILE A 29 12.39 7.18 -2.68
N LYS A 30 11.47 7.25 -3.66
CA LYS A 30 11.39 8.41 -4.56
C LYS A 30 10.18 9.30 -4.28
N ARG A 31 9.14 8.76 -3.63
CA ARG A 31 7.91 9.52 -3.36
C ARG A 31 7.21 9.00 -2.12
N VAL A 32 6.64 9.93 -1.36
CA VAL A 32 5.74 9.68 -0.24
C VAL A 32 4.45 10.45 -0.47
N TYR A 33 3.32 9.81 -0.22
CA TYR A 33 2.02 10.47 -0.21
C TYR A 33 1.10 9.78 0.80
N PHE A 34 0.02 10.43 1.19
CA PHE A 34 -0.92 9.85 2.14
C PHE A 34 -2.35 10.22 1.80
N MET A 35 -3.27 9.34 2.17
CA MET A 35 -4.71 9.56 2.06
C MET A 35 -5.28 9.65 3.46
N TYR A 36 -6.10 10.66 3.70
CA TYR A 36 -6.75 10.96 4.97
C TYR A 36 -8.17 11.48 4.70
N ASP A 37 -9.00 11.59 5.76
CA ASP A 37 -10.43 11.96 5.66
C ASP A 37 -11.19 11.13 4.63
N ILE A 38 -10.89 9.83 4.60
CA ILE A 38 -11.52 8.88 3.67
C ILE A 38 -12.89 8.50 4.24
N PRO A 39 -13.99 8.70 3.50
CA PRO A 39 -15.31 8.24 3.94
C PRO A 39 -15.31 6.73 4.17
N SER A 40 -15.95 6.24 5.23
CA SER A 40 -15.97 4.81 5.57
C SER A 40 -16.56 3.91 4.47
N ILE A 41 -17.47 4.45 3.67
CA ILE A 41 -18.07 3.76 2.52
C ILE A 41 -17.23 3.85 1.24
N ALA A 42 -16.12 4.60 1.25
CA ALA A 42 -15.29 4.77 0.07
C ALA A 42 -14.55 3.48 -0.25
N LYS A 43 -14.57 3.12 -1.54
CA LYS A 43 -13.63 2.17 -2.13
C LYS A 43 -12.64 2.95 -2.97
N ARG A 44 -11.35 2.71 -2.77
CA ARG A 44 -10.25 3.32 -3.51
C ARG A 44 -9.39 2.23 -4.14
N GLY A 45 -8.46 2.58 -5.02
CA GLY A 45 -7.66 1.60 -5.74
C GLY A 45 -8.27 1.31 -7.11
N GLY A 46 -8.51 0.04 -7.42
CA GLY A 46 -9.03 -0.37 -8.73
C GLY A 46 -8.01 -0.20 -9.84
N HIS A 47 -6.74 -0.52 -9.56
CA HIS A 47 -5.67 -0.46 -10.55
C HIS A 47 -4.49 -1.36 -10.15
N ALA A 48 -3.65 -1.63 -11.13
CA ALA A 48 -2.30 -2.15 -10.97
C ALA A 48 -1.27 -1.15 -11.53
N HIS A 49 0.00 -1.45 -11.30
CA HIS A 49 1.14 -0.68 -11.80
C HIS A 49 2.07 -1.55 -12.63
N LYS A 50 2.63 -1.01 -13.72
CA LYS A 50 3.60 -1.73 -14.57
C LYS A 50 4.96 -1.84 -13.91
N ASN A 51 5.42 -0.77 -13.26
CA ASN A 51 6.76 -0.69 -12.67
C ASN A 51 6.75 -0.30 -11.19
N LEU A 52 5.78 0.51 -10.74
CA LEU A 52 5.76 1.03 -9.39
C LEU A 52 5.66 -0.08 -8.35
N LYS A 53 6.54 -0.02 -7.34
CA LYS A 53 6.43 -0.76 -6.08
C LYS A 53 6.01 0.19 -4.97
N GLN A 54 5.19 -0.30 -4.04
CA GLN A 54 4.61 0.52 -2.99
C GLN A 54 4.64 -0.18 -1.64
N ILE A 55 4.81 0.59 -0.58
CA ILE A 55 4.59 0.17 0.80
C ILE A 55 3.40 0.95 1.34
N LEU A 56 2.31 0.26 1.68
CA LEU A 56 1.14 0.84 2.34
C LEU A 56 1.23 0.65 3.85
N ILE A 57 0.97 1.70 4.63
CA ILE A 57 1.01 1.69 6.09
C ILE A 57 -0.22 2.39 6.63
N ALA A 58 -0.92 1.75 7.57
CA ALA A 58 -1.96 2.40 8.36
C ALA A 58 -1.32 3.14 9.55
N ILE A 59 -0.97 4.41 9.35
CA ILE A 59 -0.35 5.23 10.41
C ILE A 59 -1.37 5.74 11.44
N SER A 60 -2.66 5.72 11.08
CA SER A 60 -3.79 5.94 11.98
C SER A 60 -4.97 5.09 11.48
N GLY A 61 -5.80 4.61 12.42
CA GLY A 61 -6.98 3.81 12.11
C GLY A 61 -6.64 2.47 11.42
N SER A 62 -7.55 2.00 10.57
CA SER A 62 -7.40 0.76 9.82
C SER A 62 -8.11 0.77 8.47
N PHE A 63 -7.68 -0.11 7.58
CA PHE A 63 -8.37 -0.42 6.32
C PHE A 63 -7.97 -1.80 5.80
N ASP A 64 -8.76 -2.34 4.88
CA ASP A 64 -8.45 -3.57 4.17
C ASP A 64 -7.79 -3.26 2.82
N VAL A 65 -6.82 -4.09 2.45
CA VAL A 65 -6.22 -4.13 1.11
C VAL A 65 -6.57 -5.47 0.47
N VAL A 66 -7.23 -5.43 -0.68
CA VAL A 66 -7.53 -6.59 -1.51
C VAL A 66 -6.53 -6.61 -2.66
N LEU A 67 -5.78 -7.69 -2.78
CA LEU A 67 -4.72 -7.88 -3.76
C LEU A 67 -5.09 -8.99 -4.75
N LYS A 68 -4.87 -8.77 -6.04
CA LYS A 68 -5.10 -9.77 -7.09
C LYS A 68 -3.90 -9.86 -8.02
N ASN A 69 -3.49 -11.08 -8.34
CA ASN A 69 -2.43 -11.37 -9.33
C ASN A 69 -2.98 -12.04 -10.60
N GLY A 70 -4.28 -11.87 -10.87
CA GLY A 70 -4.98 -12.52 -11.97
C GLY A 70 -5.44 -13.96 -11.71
N VAL A 71 -4.85 -14.66 -10.74
CA VAL A 71 -5.21 -16.05 -10.39
C VAL A 71 -5.83 -16.15 -8.99
N LYS A 72 -5.21 -15.50 -8.00
CA LYS A 72 -5.64 -15.51 -6.60
C LYS A 72 -6.07 -14.11 -6.20
N THR A 73 -7.06 -14.04 -5.30
CA THR A 73 -7.38 -12.84 -4.54
C THR A 73 -7.03 -13.08 -3.08
N GLU A 74 -6.31 -12.15 -2.47
CA GLU A 74 -5.98 -12.16 -1.04
C GLU A 74 -6.44 -10.84 -0.41
N LYS A 75 -6.80 -10.87 0.88
CA LYS A 75 -7.16 -9.68 1.65
C LYS A 75 -6.30 -9.60 2.90
N VAL A 76 -5.85 -8.40 3.23
CA VAL A 76 -5.12 -8.11 4.47
C VAL A 76 -5.61 -6.82 5.10
N THR A 77 -5.78 -6.83 6.42
CA THR A 77 -6.10 -5.61 7.18
C THR A 77 -4.82 -4.95 7.65
N LEU A 78 -4.67 -3.66 7.37
CA LEU A 78 -3.63 -2.81 7.93
C LEU A 78 -4.22 -1.99 9.07
N ASN A 79 -3.66 -2.14 10.27
CA ASN A 79 -4.13 -1.48 11.50
C ASN A 79 -3.00 -1.19 12.51
N LYS A 80 -1.74 -1.25 12.06
CA LYS A 80 -0.57 -0.98 12.89
C LYS A 80 0.41 -0.08 12.15
N PRO A 81 0.91 1.01 12.78
CA PRO A 81 1.80 1.97 12.12
C PRO A 81 3.21 1.43 11.86
N ASN A 82 3.58 0.31 12.49
CA ASN A 82 4.87 -0.36 12.35
C ASN A 82 4.82 -1.57 11.40
N VAL A 83 3.74 -1.74 10.63
CA VAL A 83 3.60 -2.80 9.63
C VAL A 83 3.28 -2.17 8.29
N GLY A 84 4.17 -2.38 7.33
CA GLY A 84 3.96 -2.02 5.93
C GLY A 84 3.55 -3.23 5.09
N LEU A 85 2.65 -3.04 4.13
CA LEU A 85 2.36 -4.02 3.08
C LEU A 85 3.12 -3.64 1.82
N LEU A 86 4.01 -4.52 1.37
CA LEU A 86 4.64 -4.39 0.05
C LEU A 86 3.67 -4.86 -1.04
N ILE A 87 3.46 -3.98 -2.00
CA ILE A 87 2.77 -4.24 -3.26
C ILE A 87 3.84 -4.14 -4.35
N GLU A 88 4.14 -5.30 -4.95
CA GLU A 88 4.99 -5.40 -6.13
C GLU A 88 4.24 -4.91 -7.39
N ASN A 89 4.98 -4.72 -8.48
CA ASN A 89 4.36 -4.42 -9.76
C ASN A 89 3.47 -5.58 -10.25
N PHE A 90 2.56 -5.27 -11.17
CA PHE A 90 1.56 -6.21 -11.69
C PHE A 90 0.70 -6.89 -10.61
N ILE A 91 0.46 -6.19 -9.50
CA ILE A 91 -0.55 -6.55 -8.52
C ILE A 91 -1.70 -5.54 -8.59
N TRP A 92 -2.92 -6.02 -8.82
CA TRP A 92 -4.11 -5.20 -8.72
C TRP A 92 -4.46 -4.98 -7.25
N SER A 93 -4.70 -3.74 -6.85
CA SER A 93 -5.02 -3.40 -5.46
C SER A 93 -6.32 -2.60 -5.34
N ASP A 94 -7.16 -3.00 -4.40
CA ASP A 94 -8.34 -2.27 -3.95
C ASP A 94 -8.21 -1.99 -2.44
N LEU A 95 -8.65 -0.81 -2.00
CA LEU A 95 -8.70 -0.39 -0.61
C LEU A 95 -10.15 -0.19 -0.18
N GLU A 96 -10.54 -0.79 0.93
CA GLU A 96 -11.90 -0.72 1.45
C GLU A 96 -11.95 -0.79 2.98
N ASN A 97 -13.14 -0.65 3.56
CA ASN A 97 -13.38 -0.78 5.00
C ASN A 97 -12.53 0.16 5.87
N PHE A 98 -12.40 1.42 5.44
CA PHE A 98 -11.67 2.43 6.21
C PHE A 98 -12.38 2.75 7.54
N SER A 99 -11.64 2.70 8.64
CA SER A 99 -12.12 3.20 9.92
C SER A 99 -12.21 4.73 9.92
N SER A 100 -12.99 5.30 10.84
CA SER A 100 -12.93 6.74 11.10
C SER A 100 -11.51 7.16 11.45
N GLY A 101 -11.05 8.28 10.90
CA GLY A 101 -9.69 8.80 11.11
C GLY A 101 -8.56 7.94 10.51
N ALA A 102 -8.87 7.02 9.60
CA ALA A 102 -7.85 6.22 8.91
C ALA A 102 -6.93 7.12 8.06
N VAL A 103 -5.62 6.89 8.21
CA VAL A 103 -4.60 7.52 7.37
C VAL A 103 -3.73 6.44 6.75
N CYS A 104 -3.79 6.35 5.43
CA CYS A 104 -2.99 5.43 4.63
C CYS A 104 -1.77 6.19 4.09
N LEU A 105 -0.60 5.92 4.65
CA LEU A 105 0.68 6.39 4.14
C LEU A 105 1.18 5.43 3.05
N VAL A 106 1.67 5.99 1.95
CA VAL A 106 2.28 5.23 0.87
C VAL A 106 3.69 5.73 0.58
N ILE A 107 4.64 4.80 0.56
CA ILE A 107 6.01 5.03 0.12
C ILE A 107 6.19 4.31 -1.21
N ALA A 108 6.69 5.01 -2.22
CA ALA A 108 6.71 4.52 -3.59
C ALA A 108 8.13 4.54 -4.18
N SER A 109 8.45 3.52 -4.99
CA SER A 109 9.74 3.36 -5.66
C SER A 109 9.96 4.34 -6.82
N ASP A 110 8.92 5.07 -7.23
CA ASP A 110 9.00 6.04 -8.31
C ASP A 110 8.12 7.29 -8.10
N THR A 111 8.50 8.34 -8.82
CA THR A 111 7.70 9.55 -9.03
C THR A 111 6.38 9.23 -9.74
N TYR A 112 5.46 10.20 -9.77
CA TYR A 112 4.15 9.98 -10.39
C TYR A 112 4.29 9.87 -11.91
N LEU A 113 3.70 8.81 -12.49
CA LEU A 113 3.60 8.63 -13.93
C LEU A 113 2.24 8.00 -14.27
N GLU A 114 1.36 8.75 -14.95
CA GLU A 114 0.00 8.26 -15.27
C GLU A 114 0.03 7.03 -16.18
N THR A 115 0.99 6.94 -17.11
CA THR A 115 1.10 5.82 -18.05
C THR A 115 1.52 4.49 -17.39
N ASP A 116 1.96 4.54 -16.14
CA ASP A 116 2.28 3.36 -15.33
C ASP A 116 1.04 2.66 -14.78
N TYR A 117 -0.10 3.37 -14.71
CA TYR A 117 -1.36 2.81 -14.20
C TYR A 117 -1.99 1.87 -15.22
N ILE A 118 -2.51 0.74 -14.72
CA ILE A 118 -3.42 -0.15 -15.43
C ILE A 118 -4.77 -0.08 -14.71
N ARG A 119 -5.72 0.67 -15.28
CA ARG A 119 -7.03 0.97 -14.64
C ARG A 119 -8.16 0.05 -15.13
N ASN A 120 -7.93 -0.71 -16.20
CA ASN A 120 -8.89 -1.68 -16.70
C ASN A 120 -8.48 -3.09 -16.24
N TYR A 121 -9.40 -3.81 -15.60
CA TYR A 121 -9.10 -5.14 -15.06
C TYR A 121 -8.81 -6.18 -16.15
N ASN A 122 -9.46 -6.09 -17.32
CA ASN A 122 -9.20 -7.00 -18.43
C ASN A 122 -7.82 -6.72 -19.06
N GLU A 123 -7.45 -5.45 -19.22
CA GLU A 123 -6.09 -5.05 -19.65
C GLU A 123 -5.03 -5.58 -18.67
N PHE A 124 -5.31 -5.50 -17.37
CA PHE A 124 -4.44 -6.10 -16.35
C PHE A 124 -4.28 -7.61 -16.54
N LEU A 125 -5.36 -8.35 -16.77
CA LEU A 125 -5.28 -9.79 -17.05
C LEU A 125 -4.53 -10.13 -18.35
N GLU A 126 -4.62 -9.27 -19.36
CA GLU A 126 -3.86 -9.42 -20.61
C GLU A 126 -2.36 -9.18 -20.39
N CYS A 127 -1.99 -8.20 -19.56
CA CYS A 127 -0.60 -7.92 -19.20
C CYS A 127 0.09 -9.03 -18.39
N LEU A 128 -0.69 -9.94 -17.79
CA LEU A 128 -0.18 -11.07 -16.99
C LEU A 128 0.05 -12.36 -17.80
N LYS A 129 -0.35 -12.40 -19.07
CA LYS A 129 -0.13 -13.53 -19.97
C LYS A 129 1.28 -13.51 -20.54
#